data_AF-A0A1V2QK89-F1
#
_entry.id   AF-A0A1V2QK89-F1
#
_cell.length_a   1.000
_cell.length_b   1.000
_cell.length_c   1.000
_cell.angle_alpha   90.00
_cell.angle_beta   90.00
_cell.angle_gamma   90.00
#
_symmetry.space_group_name_H-M   'P 1'
#
loop_
_entity.id
_entity.type
_entity.pdbx_description
1 polymer ?
#
loop_
_entity_poly.entity_id
_entity_poly.type
_entity_poly.pdbx_seq_one_letter_code
_entity_poly.pdbx_strand_id
1 'polypeptide(L)'
;MKVMAAVLTGTLVLSVPAAYAAPKPELDVIIHSGKVFDGSGAPGRFTDVGIKDGRVHRLGDLSRVTARSRYDATGQYVTPGFIDVHAHTETGAPLAAAKSSLTQGVTTETLGPDGSGTYEIDKQLKQLDRAEKGINVAPYVGFNSVWEATMGELDTRPTAAQSTQMRARIEDGMRQGAWGVSGGLGYTPASYARTNEVVDVVRGARSWRAFFSDHMRDETNLVVESTKEDIAIGRAAGLMPEITHMKVAGPRNWGKSRTMLDLLDETRAAGTHAGGDVYPYTAAATGLAFYVPSWAQDGGTTAMLARFADPALRPRIDKEITAFVIDDVGTPDKVSLPELGNKTIAQFMAEYGDVTIGEAIMRLLAAHNGNILAVMHIGSEDDLANFITDPFVAFSSDGGVTESAQTHPRHYGSYPRVLGRYVRERGLLSWEEAIRKMTGLPATMIGMVDRGYLAEGMAADVTVFDPKTIADKATFEQPKQYSVGVRWVFVNGRLALADGEPTRAAAGYALRRSSGMPTRPQNVGRHLKAGVAGVVRPVDGHGAVLVAALRQRDGALSASGTVTVVGPMGVLTSTRLGRLQTADGWFTVTGIGRLANGSERAFTLTVDEHDPLARPGQRRATVQLDGTTVIYGGLV
;
A
#
# COMPACT_ATOMS: atom_id res chain seq x y z
N MET A 1 43.09 65.73 -60.71
CA MET A 1 43.67 65.53 -59.37
C MET A 1 42.58 65.62 -58.31
N LYS A 2 42.10 64.47 -57.81
CA LYS A 2 41.49 64.29 -56.48
C LYS A 2 41.68 62.82 -56.08
N VAL A 3 41.99 62.63 -54.81
CA VAL A 3 42.80 61.55 -54.21
C VAL A 3 41.99 60.27 -53.91
N MET A 4 42.73 59.15 -53.87
CA MET A 4 42.39 57.75 -53.51
C MET A 4 41.61 57.56 -52.20
N ALA A 5 40.84 56.46 -52.15
CA ALA A 5 40.78 55.58 -50.97
C ALA A 5 40.47 54.13 -51.44
N ALA A 6 41.46 53.25 -51.36
CA ALA A 6 41.28 51.81 -51.58
C ALA A 6 41.11 51.13 -50.21
N VAL A 7 39.97 50.48 -50.00
CA VAL A 7 39.66 49.71 -48.79
C VAL A 7 40.11 48.27 -49.01
N LEU A 8 41.13 47.82 -48.26
CA LEU A 8 41.48 46.40 -48.13
C LEU A 8 40.49 45.73 -47.15
N THR A 9 39.66 44.83 -47.64
CA THR A 9 38.86 43.91 -46.80
C THR A 9 39.70 42.70 -46.41
N GLY A 10 40.27 42.73 -45.20
CA GLY A 10 40.87 41.55 -44.56
C GLY A 10 39.80 40.68 -43.91
N THR A 11 39.59 39.47 -44.41
CA THR A 11 38.66 38.49 -43.83
C THR A 11 39.33 37.82 -42.61
N LEU A 12 38.93 38.21 -41.40
CA LEU A 12 39.35 37.57 -40.15
C LEU A 12 38.51 36.30 -39.96
N VAL A 13 39.10 35.12 -40.17
CA VAL A 13 38.47 33.83 -39.84
C VAL A 13 38.62 33.60 -38.33
N LEU A 14 37.59 33.93 -37.56
CA LEU A 14 37.47 33.55 -36.15
C LEU A 14 37.14 32.04 -36.08
N SER A 15 38.11 31.22 -35.69
CA SER A 15 37.88 29.83 -35.33
C SER A 15 37.11 29.77 -34.01
N VAL A 16 35.82 29.46 -34.09
CA VAL A 16 35.03 29.11 -32.90
C VAL A 16 35.51 27.73 -32.43
N PRO A 17 36.05 27.58 -31.21
CA PRO A 17 36.39 26.26 -30.71
C PRO A 17 35.10 25.42 -30.62
N ALA A 18 35.12 24.25 -31.25
CA ALA A 18 34.03 23.29 -31.15
C ALA A 18 33.74 23.05 -29.66
N ALA A 19 32.54 23.40 -29.21
CA ALA A 19 32.10 23.11 -27.86
C ALA A 19 32.11 21.58 -27.69
N TYR A 20 33.08 21.06 -26.94
CA TYR A 20 33.08 19.67 -26.52
C TYR A 20 31.82 19.47 -25.67
N ALA A 21 30.81 18.80 -26.23
CA ALA A 21 29.63 18.42 -25.47
C ALA A 21 30.09 17.56 -24.29
N ALA A 22 29.81 18.01 -23.07
CA ALA A 22 30.12 17.24 -21.87
C ALA A 22 29.52 15.82 -22.02
N PRO A 23 30.26 14.76 -21.65
CA PRO A 23 29.76 13.40 -21.77
C PRO A 23 28.43 13.28 -21.02
N LYS A 24 27.42 12.71 -21.69
CA LYS A 24 26.11 12.49 -21.08
C LYS A 24 26.29 11.64 -19.81
N PRO A 25 25.70 12.03 -18.66
CA PRO A 25 25.88 11.28 -17.42
C PRO A 25 25.36 9.85 -17.57
N GLU A 26 26.03 8.89 -16.94
CA GLU A 26 25.65 7.47 -17.00
C GLU A 26 24.34 7.21 -16.25
N LEU A 27 24.13 7.90 -15.12
CA LEU A 27 22.98 7.80 -14.22
C LEU A 27 22.28 9.16 -14.05
N ASP A 28 21.01 9.12 -13.62
CA ASP A 28 20.26 10.33 -13.28
C ASP A 28 20.58 10.80 -11.87
N VAL A 29 20.59 9.85 -10.91
CA VAL A 29 20.84 10.14 -9.50
C VAL A 29 21.81 9.11 -8.93
N ILE A 30 22.74 9.56 -8.10
CA ILE A 30 23.49 8.71 -7.17
C ILE A 30 23.19 9.19 -5.75
N ILE A 31 22.78 8.28 -4.88
CA ILE A 31 22.71 8.46 -3.43
C ILE A 31 23.91 7.70 -2.85
N HIS A 32 24.84 8.39 -2.19
CA HIS A 32 26.09 7.79 -1.74
C HIS A 32 26.33 7.92 -0.24
N SER A 33 27.23 7.08 0.29
CA SER A 33 27.72 7.15 1.69
C SER A 33 26.68 6.85 2.79
N GLY A 34 25.46 6.46 2.43
CA GLY A 34 24.42 6.04 3.38
C GLY A 34 24.49 4.57 3.76
N LYS A 35 23.83 4.21 4.88
CA LYS A 35 23.59 2.79 5.23
C LYS A 35 22.29 2.34 4.56
N VAL A 36 22.41 1.45 3.58
CA VAL A 36 21.30 0.92 2.78
C VAL A 36 20.67 -0.28 3.46
N PHE A 37 19.36 -0.21 3.68
CA PHE A 37 18.49 -1.33 4.03
C PHE A 37 17.65 -1.65 2.81
N ASP A 38 17.67 -2.89 2.34
CA ASP A 38 17.05 -3.24 1.05
C ASP A 38 15.57 -3.63 1.14
N GLY A 39 14.97 -3.56 2.33
CA GLY A 39 13.58 -3.97 2.59
C GLY A 39 13.40 -5.48 2.84
N SER A 40 14.45 -6.29 2.82
CA SER A 40 14.37 -7.75 3.04
C SER A 40 14.31 -8.20 4.49
N GLY A 41 14.68 -7.32 5.43
CA GLY A 41 15.02 -7.70 6.81
C GLY A 41 16.49 -8.12 7.00
N ALA A 42 17.31 -8.12 5.94
CA ALA A 42 18.75 -8.34 6.07
C ALA A 42 19.45 -7.13 6.72
N PRO A 43 20.61 -7.33 7.38
CA PRO A 43 21.41 -6.25 7.95
C PRO A 43 21.75 -5.15 6.94
N GLY A 44 21.62 -3.89 7.35
CA GLY A 44 21.96 -2.75 6.50
C GLY A 44 23.47 -2.66 6.19
N ARG A 45 23.81 -2.14 5.00
CA ARG A 45 25.19 -2.09 4.46
C ARG A 45 25.53 -0.72 3.87
N PHE A 46 26.79 -0.31 3.96
CA PHE A 46 27.25 0.90 3.28
C PHE A 46 27.49 0.60 1.79
N THR A 47 26.67 1.19 0.93
CA THR A 47 26.75 1.06 -0.53
C THR A 47 26.01 2.22 -1.17
N ASP A 48 26.36 2.58 -2.40
CA ASP A 48 25.66 3.63 -3.13
C ASP A 48 24.48 3.06 -3.92
N VAL A 49 23.47 3.90 -4.15
CA VAL A 49 22.28 3.60 -4.97
C VAL A 49 22.30 4.48 -6.22
N GLY A 50 22.40 3.85 -7.38
CA GLY A 50 22.37 4.49 -8.68
C GLY A 50 21.02 4.34 -9.35
N ILE A 51 20.40 5.46 -9.73
CA ILE A 51 19.08 5.52 -10.36
C ILE A 51 19.22 5.98 -11.80
N LYS A 52 18.48 5.33 -12.70
CA LYS A 52 18.39 5.70 -14.12
C LYS A 52 17.02 5.36 -14.66
N ASP A 53 16.42 6.29 -15.42
CA ASP A 53 15.13 6.10 -16.08
C ASP A 53 14.03 5.63 -15.08
N GLY A 54 14.06 6.18 -13.86
CA GLY A 54 13.10 5.84 -12.80
C GLY A 54 13.29 4.48 -12.13
N ARG A 55 14.40 3.77 -12.41
CA ARG A 55 14.72 2.44 -11.89
C ARG A 55 15.99 2.45 -11.07
N VAL A 56 16.07 1.59 -10.05
CA VAL A 56 17.33 1.25 -9.40
C VAL A 56 18.18 0.52 -10.43
N HIS A 57 19.25 1.17 -10.90
CA HIS A 57 20.02 0.71 -12.04
C HIS A 57 21.33 0.00 -11.64
N ARG A 58 21.89 0.39 -10.50
CA ARG A 58 23.13 -0.18 -9.96
C ARG A 58 23.23 0.04 -8.46
N LEU A 59 23.64 -1.00 -7.73
CA LEU A 59 24.10 -0.90 -6.35
C LEU A 59 25.60 -1.20 -6.28
N GLY A 60 26.34 -0.49 -5.45
CA GLY A 60 27.77 -0.75 -5.22
C GLY A 60 28.58 0.52 -5.00
N ASP A 61 29.88 0.47 -5.29
CA ASP A 61 30.75 1.66 -5.34
C ASP A 61 30.50 2.42 -6.65
N LEU A 62 29.98 3.65 -6.54
CA LEU A 62 29.67 4.52 -7.66
C LEU A 62 30.56 5.79 -7.68
N SER A 63 31.69 5.77 -6.97
CA SER A 63 32.63 6.90 -6.88
C SER A 63 33.13 7.39 -8.25
N ARG A 64 33.28 6.48 -9.22
CA ARG A 64 33.75 6.77 -10.59
C ARG A 64 32.65 6.91 -11.63
N VAL A 65 31.38 6.74 -11.26
CA VAL A 65 30.23 6.77 -12.19
C VAL A 65 29.71 8.20 -12.31
N THR A 66 29.49 8.71 -13.51
CA THR A 66 28.92 10.06 -13.69
C THR A 66 27.40 10.04 -13.48
N ALA A 67 26.86 11.06 -12.81
CA ALA A 67 25.43 11.21 -12.63
C ALA A 67 25.00 12.68 -12.78
N ARG A 68 23.74 12.91 -13.15
CA ARG A 68 23.18 14.27 -13.23
C ARG A 68 23.12 14.93 -11.85
N SER A 69 22.76 14.18 -10.81
CA SER A 69 22.72 14.65 -9.42
C SER A 69 23.37 13.64 -8.46
N ARG A 70 24.00 14.13 -7.41
CA ARG A 70 24.60 13.33 -6.32
C ARG A 70 24.07 13.81 -4.97
N TYR A 71 23.63 12.88 -4.14
CA TYR A 71 23.09 13.14 -2.81
C TYR A 71 23.95 12.42 -1.76
N ASP A 72 24.53 13.19 -0.85
CA ASP A 72 25.34 12.68 0.24
C ASP A 72 24.46 12.25 1.42
N ALA A 73 24.32 10.94 1.58
CA ALA A 73 23.56 10.30 2.65
C ALA A 73 24.44 9.90 3.84
N THR A 74 25.60 10.54 4.05
CA THR A 74 26.45 10.30 5.22
C THR A 74 25.65 10.43 6.52
N GLY A 75 25.71 9.38 7.35
CA GLY A 75 24.98 9.30 8.62
C GLY A 75 23.47 9.05 8.48
N GLN A 76 22.96 8.92 7.26
CA GLN A 76 21.56 8.66 6.95
C GLN A 76 21.33 7.18 6.62
N TYR A 77 20.09 6.75 6.78
CA TYR A 77 19.61 5.46 6.28
C TYR A 77 18.93 5.64 4.93
N VAL A 78 19.16 4.70 4.02
CA VAL A 78 18.60 4.67 2.66
C VAL A 78 17.78 3.39 2.52
N THR A 79 16.49 3.52 2.26
CA THR A 79 15.53 2.40 2.23
C THR A 79 14.69 2.45 0.96
N PRO A 80 13.98 1.36 0.59
CA PRO A 80 12.85 1.53 -0.32
C PRO A 80 11.87 2.54 0.28
N GLY A 81 11.12 3.22 -0.59
CA GLY A 81 10.00 4.03 -0.15
C GLY A 81 8.96 3.21 0.60
N PHE A 82 8.34 3.80 1.61
CA PHE A 82 7.35 3.10 2.43
C PHE A 82 6.05 2.89 1.64
N ILE A 83 5.42 1.74 1.86
CA ILE A 83 4.19 1.32 1.17
C ILE A 83 3.10 1.21 2.23
N ASP A 84 2.08 2.05 2.09
CA ASP A 84 0.88 1.99 2.90
C ASP A 84 -0.17 1.11 2.23
N VAL A 85 -0.40 -0.06 2.80
CA VAL A 85 -1.41 -1.02 2.31
C VAL A 85 -2.81 -0.72 2.84
N HIS A 86 -2.96 0.27 3.72
CA HIS A 86 -4.25 0.70 4.24
C HIS A 86 -4.29 2.22 4.43
N ALA A 87 -4.78 2.92 3.41
CA ALA A 87 -4.85 4.37 3.38
C ALA A 87 -6.19 4.90 2.86
N HIS A 88 -6.73 5.92 3.54
CA HIS A 88 -7.92 6.68 3.14
C HIS A 88 -7.52 7.98 2.43
N THR A 89 -6.72 7.84 1.39
CA THR A 89 -6.08 8.93 0.64
C THR A 89 -7.09 9.90 0.01
N GLU A 90 -6.98 11.19 0.35
CA GLU A 90 -7.64 12.27 -0.36
C GLU A 90 -7.03 12.49 -1.75
N THR A 91 -7.87 12.42 -2.79
CA THR A 91 -7.43 12.65 -4.18
C THR A 91 -7.44 14.15 -4.55
N GLY A 92 -6.90 14.49 -5.73
CA GLY A 92 -6.86 15.89 -6.19
C GLY A 92 -5.67 16.66 -5.65
N ALA A 93 -5.90 17.89 -5.16
CA ALA A 93 -4.82 18.77 -4.69
C ALA A 93 -4.00 18.18 -3.52
N PRO A 94 -4.61 17.51 -2.51
CA PRO A 94 -3.86 16.80 -1.48
C PRO A 94 -2.91 15.77 -2.07
N LEU A 95 -3.39 14.85 -2.92
CA LEU A 95 -2.54 13.82 -3.56
C LEU A 95 -1.46 14.40 -4.48
N ALA A 96 -1.70 15.53 -5.13
CA ALA A 96 -0.70 16.20 -5.96
C ALA A 96 0.52 16.65 -5.13
N ALA A 97 0.29 17.18 -3.92
CA ALA A 97 1.35 17.57 -2.99
C ALA A 97 1.88 16.39 -2.17
N ALA A 98 0.99 15.48 -1.75
CA ALA A 98 1.21 14.33 -0.89
C ALA A 98 2.07 14.62 0.36
N LYS A 99 1.98 15.84 0.93
CA LYS A 99 2.93 16.29 1.96
C LYS A 99 2.83 15.46 3.25
N SER A 100 1.61 15.13 3.68
CA SER A 100 1.35 14.27 4.84
C SER A 100 2.08 12.93 4.73
N SER A 101 2.06 12.31 3.54
CA SER A 101 2.67 10.99 3.31
C SER A 101 4.17 11.07 2.98
N LEU A 102 4.59 12.02 2.13
CA LEU A 102 5.99 12.18 1.76
C LEU A 102 6.87 12.54 2.97
N THR A 103 6.40 13.38 3.88
CA THR A 103 7.17 13.73 5.10
C THR A 103 7.31 12.54 6.06
N GLN A 104 6.52 11.48 5.87
CA GLN A 104 6.65 10.21 6.58
C GLN A 104 7.56 9.21 5.85
N GLY A 105 7.93 9.46 4.58
CA GLY A 105 8.72 8.55 3.76
C GLY A 105 7.89 7.59 2.90
N VAL A 106 6.57 7.80 2.80
CA VAL A 106 5.66 6.98 2.00
C VAL A 106 5.75 7.36 0.52
N THR A 107 5.87 6.37 -0.35
CA THR A 107 5.93 6.53 -1.81
C THR A 107 4.78 5.86 -2.54
N THR A 108 4.02 4.99 -1.86
CA THR A 108 2.89 4.25 -2.43
C THR A 108 1.79 4.08 -1.38
N GLU A 109 0.55 4.36 -1.75
CA GLU A 109 -0.64 4.10 -0.94
C GLU A 109 -1.64 3.23 -1.72
N THR A 110 -2.26 2.25 -1.07
CA THR A 110 -3.45 1.60 -1.62
C THR A 110 -4.67 2.51 -1.45
N LEU A 111 -5.66 2.36 -2.33
CA LEU A 111 -6.90 3.16 -2.26
C LEU A 111 -8.10 2.27 -2.02
N GLY A 112 -9.05 2.81 -1.25
CA GLY A 112 -10.33 2.17 -0.99
C GLY A 112 -10.26 0.96 -0.06
N PRO A 113 -9.53 1.01 1.07
CA PRO A 113 -9.63 -0.03 2.09
C PRO A 113 -11.05 -0.08 2.69
N ASP A 114 -11.31 -1.05 3.57
CA ASP A 114 -12.57 -1.15 4.33
C ASP A 114 -13.83 -1.27 3.47
N GLY A 115 -13.70 -1.81 2.26
CA GLY A 115 -14.79 -1.96 1.29
C GLY A 115 -15.20 -0.66 0.58
N SER A 116 -14.57 0.48 0.90
CA SER A 116 -14.89 1.80 0.33
C SER A 116 -14.41 1.99 -1.12
N GLY A 117 -13.54 1.10 -1.61
CA GLY A 117 -13.07 1.12 -3.00
C GLY A 117 -14.21 1.02 -4.01
N THR A 118 -14.10 1.71 -5.14
CA THR A 118 -15.09 1.60 -6.22
C THR A 118 -14.98 0.27 -6.96
N TYR A 119 -16.08 -0.19 -7.57
CA TYR A 119 -16.03 -1.28 -8.56
C TYR A 119 -15.80 -0.78 -9.99
N GLU A 120 -15.84 0.54 -10.23
CA GLU A 120 -15.53 1.15 -11.53
C GLU A 120 -14.02 1.45 -11.67
N ILE A 121 -13.19 0.41 -11.52
CA ILE A 121 -11.72 0.53 -11.41
C ILE A 121 -11.09 1.22 -12.63
N ASP A 122 -11.48 0.88 -13.85
CA ASP A 122 -10.97 1.52 -15.07
C ASP A 122 -11.25 3.03 -15.12
N LYS A 123 -12.44 3.44 -14.66
CA LYS A 123 -12.82 4.87 -14.58
C LYS A 123 -11.95 5.59 -13.55
N GLN A 124 -11.76 5.00 -12.37
CA GLN A 124 -10.90 5.57 -11.33
C GLN A 124 -9.46 5.69 -11.82
N LEU A 125 -8.91 4.64 -12.43
CA LEU A 125 -7.55 4.64 -12.98
C LEU A 125 -7.38 5.71 -14.08
N LYS A 126 -8.34 5.87 -14.99
CA LYS A 126 -8.31 6.92 -16.02
C LYS A 126 -8.37 8.33 -15.44
N GLN A 127 -9.09 8.53 -14.33
CA GLN A 127 -9.11 9.80 -13.61
C GLN A 127 -7.76 10.05 -12.94
N LEU A 128 -7.22 9.05 -12.26
CA LEU A 128 -5.93 9.14 -11.58
C LEU A 128 -4.78 9.34 -12.58
N ASP A 129 -4.79 8.74 -13.76
CA ASP A 129 -3.77 8.96 -14.81
C ASP A 129 -3.68 10.43 -15.22
N ARG A 130 -4.82 11.13 -15.26
CA ARG A 130 -4.90 12.55 -15.65
C ARG A 130 -4.56 13.50 -14.51
N ALA A 131 -4.67 13.05 -13.27
CA ALA A 131 -4.38 13.84 -12.08
C ALA A 131 -2.88 13.88 -11.78
N GLU A 132 -2.40 15.02 -11.25
CA GLU A 132 -1.09 15.08 -10.62
C GLU A 132 -1.07 14.24 -9.34
N LYS A 133 0.03 13.53 -9.11
CA LYS A 133 0.20 12.64 -7.97
C LYS A 133 1.64 12.74 -7.45
N GLY A 134 1.81 13.11 -6.19
CA GLY A 134 3.12 13.17 -5.54
C GLY A 134 3.70 11.77 -5.28
N ILE A 135 2.82 10.81 -5.01
CA ILE A 135 3.12 9.41 -4.69
C ILE A 135 2.35 8.44 -5.59
N ASN A 136 2.77 7.18 -5.64
CA ASN A 136 2.03 6.14 -6.34
C ASN A 136 0.74 5.79 -5.61
N VAL A 137 -0.27 5.36 -6.35
CA VAL A 137 -1.54 4.88 -5.79
C VAL A 137 -1.99 3.57 -6.43
N ALA A 138 -2.55 2.66 -5.63
CA ALA A 138 -2.90 1.30 -6.03
C ALA A 138 -4.34 0.94 -5.57
N PRO A 139 -5.35 0.98 -6.45
CA PRO A 139 -6.74 0.81 -6.01
C PRO A 139 -7.10 -0.64 -5.69
N TYR A 140 -7.93 -0.82 -4.66
CA TYR A 140 -8.70 -2.03 -4.40
C TYR A 140 -10.11 -1.90 -4.98
N VAL A 141 -10.70 -3.06 -5.32
CA VAL A 141 -12.15 -3.14 -5.52
C VAL A 141 -12.82 -3.32 -4.16
N GLY A 142 -13.80 -2.47 -3.84
CA GLY A 142 -14.50 -2.54 -2.57
C GLY A 142 -15.72 -3.46 -2.62
N PHE A 143 -15.76 -4.44 -1.72
CA PHE A 143 -16.90 -5.31 -1.52
C PHE A 143 -18.16 -4.51 -1.15
N ASN A 144 -18.04 -3.53 -0.25
CA ASN A 144 -19.18 -2.74 0.21
C ASN A 144 -19.82 -1.95 -0.94
N SER A 145 -19.00 -1.31 -1.79
CA SER A 145 -19.47 -0.62 -2.99
C SER A 145 -20.16 -1.57 -3.99
N VAL A 146 -19.64 -2.79 -4.17
CA VAL A 146 -20.30 -3.81 -5.01
C VAL A 146 -21.64 -4.23 -4.42
N TRP A 147 -21.68 -4.46 -3.10
CA TRP A 147 -22.86 -4.88 -2.37
C TRP A 147 -23.97 -3.84 -2.44
N GLU A 148 -23.69 -2.60 -2.05
CA GLU A 148 -24.66 -1.50 -2.05
C GLU A 148 -25.21 -1.24 -3.46
N ALA A 149 -24.36 -1.26 -4.49
CA ALA A 149 -24.80 -1.03 -5.86
C ALA A 149 -25.65 -2.17 -6.45
N THR A 150 -25.86 -3.27 -5.73
CA THR A 150 -26.75 -4.38 -6.15
C THR A 150 -27.91 -4.59 -5.16
N MET A 151 -27.65 -4.47 -3.87
CA MET A 151 -28.59 -4.77 -2.79
C MET A 151 -29.25 -3.51 -2.20
N GLY A 152 -28.68 -2.34 -2.47
CA GLY A 152 -29.05 -1.09 -1.81
C GLY A 152 -28.70 -1.11 -0.32
N GLU A 153 -29.43 -0.32 0.46
CA GLU A 153 -29.16 -0.09 1.89
C GLU A 153 -29.97 -1.01 2.82
N LEU A 154 -30.79 -1.92 2.27
CA LEU A 154 -31.69 -2.77 3.04
C LEU A 154 -31.04 -4.08 3.47
N ASP A 155 -31.38 -4.57 4.67
CA ASP A 155 -31.05 -5.91 5.16
C ASP A 155 -31.86 -6.97 4.41
N THR A 156 -31.42 -7.28 3.18
CA THR A 156 -32.05 -8.25 2.29
C THR A 156 -31.02 -9.22 1.72
N ARG A 157 -31.48 -10.42 1.35
CA ARG A 157 -30.61 -11.48 0.82
C ARG A 157 -30.55 -11.43 -0.71
N PRO A 158 -29.36 -11.56 -1.33
CA PRO A 158 -29.24 -11.55 -2.78
C PRO A 158 -29.91 -12.77 -3.40
N THR A 159 -30.56 -12.56 -4.54
CA THR A 159 -30.92 -13.64 -5.45
C THR A 159 -29.65 -14.21 -6.11
N ALA A 160 -29.72 -15.42 -6.68
CA ALA A 160 -28.59 -16.02 -7.41
C ALA A 160 -28.07 -15.13 -8.56
N ALA A 161 -28.98 -14.40 -9.23
CA ALA A 161 -28.61 -13.46 -10.29
C ALA A 161 -27.85 -12.24 -9.74
N GLN A 162 -28.29 -11.69 -8.60
CA GLN A 162 -27.59 -10.60 -7.92
C GLN A 162 -26.21 -11.03 -7.41
N SER A 163 -26.07 -12.21 -6.82
CA SER A 163 -24.76 -12.74 -6.41
C SER A 163 -23.82 -12.92 -7.59
N THR A 164 -24.34 -13.42 -8.72
CA THR A 164 -23.56 -13.55 -9.98
C THR A 164 -23.10 -12.19 -10.50
N GLN A 165 -23.98 -11.19 -10.46
CA GLN A 165 -23.65 -9.82 -10.86
C GLN A 165 -22.56 -9.22 -9.97
N MET A 166 -22.68 -9.34 -8.65
CA MET A 166 -21.68 -8.84 -7.71
C MET A 166 -20.32 -9.52 -7.92
N ARG A 167 -20.30 -10.84 -8.10
CA ARG A 167 -19.07 -11.60 -8.41
C ARG A 167 -18.41 -11.12 -9.70
N ALA A 168 -19.19 -10.86 -10.75
CA ALA A 168 -18.69 -10.35 -12.02
C ALA A 168 -18.05 -8.95 -11.87
N ARG A 169 -18.62 -8.07 -11.03
CA ARG A 169 -18.03 -6.75 -10.74
C ARG A 169 -16.67 -6.86 -10.04
N ILE A 170 -16.53 -7.78 -9.09
CA ILE A 170 -15.23 -8.06 -8.46
C ILE A 170 -14.22 -8.55 -9.50
N GLU A 171 -14.63 -9.53 -10.34
CA GLU A 171 -13.78 -10.06 -11.41
C GLU A 171 -13.34 -8.96 -12.38
N ASP A 172 -14.25 -8.10 -12.82
CA ASP A 172 -13.98 -6.98 -13.72
C ASP A 172 -13.01 -5.97 -13.10
N GLY A 173 -13.19 -5.62 -11.82
CA GLY A 173 -12.26 -4.73 -11.11
C GLY A 173 -10.83 -5.29 -11.08
N MET A 174 -10.69 -6.59 -10.81
CA MET A 174 -9.40 -7.27 -10.85
C MET A 174 -8.80 -7.35 -12.27
N ARG A 175 -9.63 -7.55 -13.31
CA ARG A 175 -9.19 -7.50 -14.73
C ARG A 175 -8.72 -6.11 -15.14
N GLN A 176 -9.34 -5.07 -14.60
CA GLN A 176 -9.02 -3.67 -14.91
C GLN A 176 -7.75 -3.17 -14.21
N GLY A 177 -7.23 -3.93 -13.23
CA GLY A 177 -5.92 -3.69 -12.63
C GLY A 177 -5.95 -3.36 -11.13
N ALA A 178 -7.04 -3.68 -10.42
CA ALA A 178 -7.07 -3.60 -8.97
C ALA A 178 -6.03 -4.54 -8.31
N TRP A 179 -5.53 -4.12 -7.16
CA TRP A 179 -4.48 -4.84 -6.42
C TRP A 179 -5.01 -5.89 -5.44
N GLY A 180 -6.33 -5.94 -5.24
CA GLY A 180 -6.98 -6.78 -4.25
C GLY A 180 -8.43 -6.38 -4.05
N VAL A 181 -9.11 -7.10 -3.16
CA VAL A 181 -10.48 -6.84 -2.75
C VAL A 181 -10.45 -6.37 -1.30
N SER A 182 -11.06 -5.22 -1.02
CA SER A 182 -11.25 -4.76 0.35
C SER A 182 -12.70 -5.02 0.80
N GLY A 183 -12.89 -5.34 2.07
CA GLY A 183 -14.18 -5.48 2.72
C GLY A 183 -14.24 -4.64 3.99
N GLY A 184 -15.45 -4.23 4.35
CA GLY A 184 -15.73 -3.56 5.61
C GLY A 184 -17.00 -4.13 6.22
N LEU A 185 -16.88 -5.34 6.75
CA LEU A 185 -18.01 -6.10 7.29
C LEU A 185 -18.56 -5.50 8.59
N GLY A 186 -17.83 -4.57 9.22
CA GLY A 186 -18.33 -3.75 10.32
C GLY A 186 -19.30 -2.63 9.89
N TYR A 187 -19.34 -2.27 8.61
CA TYR A 187 -20.12 -1.12 8.11
C TYR A 187 -21.37 -1.54 7.35
N THR A 188 -22.48 -0.84 7.57
CA THR A 188 -23.69 -1.02 6.75
C THR A 188 -23.51 -0.40 5.36
N PRO A 189 -24.09 -0.99 4.29
CA PRO A 189 -24.98 -2.16 4.30
C PRO A 189 -24.25 -3.52 4.22
N ALA A 190 -22.93 -3.55 4.07
CA ALA A 190 -22.17 -4.79 3.93
C ALA A 190 -22.18 -5.66 5.19
N SER A 191 -22.38 -5.07 6.37
CA SER A 191 -22.53 -5.79 7.63
C SER A 191 -23.75 -6.70 7.67
N TYR A 192 -24.74 -6.50 6.78
CA TYR A 192 -25.86 -7.42 6.62
C TYR A 192 -25.49 -8.70 5.86
N ALA A 193 -24.38 -8.72 5.11
CA ALA A 193 -23.95 -9.87 4.33
C ALA A 193 -23.54 -11.02 5.24
N ARG A 194 -24.06 -12.22 4.94
CA ARG A 194 -23.66 -13.46 5.64
C ARG A 194 -22.33 -13.94 5.10
N THR A 195 -21.55 -14.65 5.92
CA THR A 195 -20.23 -15.17 5.56
C THR A 195 -20.22 -15.93 4.22
N ASN A 196 -21.22 -16.79 3.97
CA ASN A 196 -21.32 -17.55 2.73
C ASN A 196 -21.63 -16.68 1.49
N GLU A 197 -22.31 -15.54 1.68
CA GLU A 197 -22.60 -14.57 0.63
C GLU A 197 -21.35 -13.75 0.31
N VAL A 198 -20.60 -13.33 1.34
CA VAL A 198 -19.29 -12.68 1.17
C VAL A 198 -18.37 -13.60 0.37
N VAL A 199 -18.21 -14.87 0.80
CA VAL A 199 -17.43 -15.89 0.10
C VAL A 199 -17.82 -16.01 -1.37
N ASP A 200 -19.12 -16.04 -1.68
CA ASP A 200 -19.60 -16.21 -3.05
C ASP A 200 -19.24 -15.04 -3.97
N VAL A 201 -19.32 -13.82 -3.45
CA VAL A 201 -19.00 -12.58 -4.18
C VAL A 201 -17.49 -12.42 -4.36
N VAL A 202 -16.71 -12.48 -3.28
CA VAL A 202 -15.27 -12.21 -3.34
C VAL A 202 -14.49 -13.31 -4.09
N ARG A 203 -15.08 -14.50 -4.25
CA ARG A 203 -14.54 -15.57 -5.12
C ARG A 203 -14.33 -15.11 -6.58
N GLY A 204 -14.95 -14.01 -7.02
CA GLY A 204 -14.63 -13.36 -8.29
C GLY A 204 -13.14 -13.03 -8.46
N ALA A 205 -12.43 -12.77 -7.36
CA ALA A 205 -11.00 -12.49 -7.34
C ALA A 205 -10.12 -13.75 -7.20
N ARG A 206 -10.68 -14.97 -7.16
CA ARG A 206 -9.93 -16.21 -6.91
C ARG A 206 -8.79 -16.43 -7.90
N SER A 207 -9.00 -16.11 -9.18
CA SER A 207 -7.96 -16.21 -10.21
C SER A 207 -6.85 -15.17 -10.04
N TRP A 208 -7.04 -14.18 -9.18
CA TRP A 208 -6.00 -13.27 -8.78
C TRP A 208 -5.44 -13.64 -7.44
N ARG A 209 -5.80 -14.78 -6.81
CA ARG A 209 -5.22 -15.27 -5.53
C ARG A 209 -4.89 -14.13 -4.56
N ALA A 210 -5.74 -13.11 -4.51
CA ALA A 210 -5.38 -11.82 -3.93
C ALA A 210 -5.60 -11.87 -2.42
N PHE A 211 -5.12 -10.85 -1.73
CA PHE A 211 -5.59 -10.62 -0.38
C PHE A 211 -7.06 -10.17 -0.41
N PHE A 212 -7.80 -10.69 0.57
CA PHE A 212 -9.05 -10.11 1.04
C PHE A 212 -8.69 -9.32 2.29
N SER A 213 -8.53 -8.01 2.10
CA SER A 213 -8.24 -7.02 3.13
C SER A 213 -9.55 -6.63 3.78
N ASP A 214 -9.78 -7.00 5.04
CA ASP A 214 -11.09 -6.80 5.68
C ASP A 214 -10.99 -6.00 6.97
N HIS A 215 -11.78 -4.93 7.04
CA HIS A 215 -12.25 -4.41 8.32
C HIS A 215 -13.32 -5.38 8.82
N MET A 216 -12.89 -6.18 9.77
CA MET A 216 -13.68 -7.29 10.30
C MET A 216 -14.99 -6.84 10.94
N ARG A 217 -15.94 -7.78 11.04
CA ARG A 217 -17.31 -7.48 11.48
C ARG A 217 -17.42 -6.87 12.87
N ASP A 218 -16.56 -7.28 13.79
CA ASP A 218 -16.52 -6.77 15.17
C ASP A 218 -15.08 -6.78 15.66
N GLU A 219 -14.60 -5.65 16.16
CA GLU A 219 -13.24 -5.48 16.69
C GLU A 219 -13.22 -5.43 18.23
N THR A 220 -14.37 -5.65 18.88
CA THR A 220 -14.60 -5.52 20.32
C THR A 220 -14.87 -6.89 20.95
N ASN A 221 -16.14 -7.21 21.23
CA ASN A 221 -16.52 -8.37 22.03
C ASN A 221 -16.38 -9.69 21.26
N LEU A 222 -16.52 -9.64 19.93
CA LEU A 222 -16.48 -10.78 19.02
C LEU A 222 -15.22 -10.80 18.14
N VAL A 223 -14.17 -10.05 18.50
CA VAL A 223 -12.93 -9.94 17.71
C VAL A 223 -12.29 -11.30 17.35
N VAL A 224 -12.39 -12.30 18.22
CA VAL A 224 -11.87 -13.65 17.95
C VAL A 224 -12.76 -14.41 16.97
N GLU A 225 -14.07 -14.26 17.09
CA GLU A 225 -15.06 -14.82 16.17
C GLU A 225 -14.94 -14.18 14.78
N SER A 226 -14.76 -12.87 14.71
CA SER A 226 -14.52 -12.13 13.47
C SER A 226 -13.19 -12.52 12.83
N THR A 227 -12.12 -12.72 13.61
CA THR A 227 -10.85 -13.28 13.10
C THR A 227 -11.07 -14.64 12.43
N LYS A 228 -11.88 -15.50 13.03
CA LYS A 228 -12.23 -16.82 12.45
C LYS A 228 -13.08 -16.67 11.18
N GLU A 229 -13.97 -15.69 11.15
CA GLU A 229 -14.80 -15.39 9.97
C GLU A 229 -13.92 -15.01 8.77
N ASP A 230 -12.99 -14.07 8.93
CA ASP A 230 -12.12 -13.61 7.84
C ASP A 230 -11.25 -14.74 7.29
N ILE A 231 -10.67 -15.55 8.19
CA ILE A 231 -9.91 -16.76 7.84
C ILE A 231 -10.79 -17.73 7.04
N ALA A 232 -12.04 -17.95 7.47
CA ALA A 232 -12.97 -18.82 6.78
C ALA A 232 -13.35 -18.27 5.39
N ILE A 233 -13.56 -16.95 5.27
CA ILE A 233 -13.86 -16.28 4.01
C ILE A 233 -12.70 -16.46 3.03
N GLY A 234 -11.48 -16.07 3.44
CA GLY A 234 -10.28 -16.18 2.61
C GLY A 234 -10.09 -17.60 2.09
N ARG A 235 -10.10 -18.59 2.99
CA ARG A 235 -9.96 -20.02 2.63
C ARG A 235 -11.04 -20.49 1.65
N ALA A 236 -12.31 -20.21 1.94
CA ALA A 236 -13.42 -20.70 1.13
C ALA A 236 -13.54 -20.00 -0.23
N ALA A 237 -13.09 -18.75 -0.33
CA ALA A 237 -13.02 -18.00 -1.58
C ALA A 237 -11.77 -18.35 -2.42
N GLY A 238 -10.73 -18.91 -1.79
CA GLY A 238 -9.42 -19.11 -2.43
C GLY A 238 -8.60 -17.82 -2.50
N LEU A 239 -8.81 -16.93 -1.53
CA LEU A 239 -8.07 -15.70 -1.29
C LEU A 239 -7.22 -15.83 -0.02
N MET A 240 -6.35 -14.86 0.22
CA MET A 240 -5.54 -14.81 1.44
C MET A 240 -6.18 -13.83 2.42
N PRO A 241 -6.55 -14.24 3.63
CA PRO A 241 -7.09 -13.31 4.63
C PRO A 241 -6.01 -12.32 5.07
N GLU A 242 -6.35 -11.03 5.04
CA GLU A 242 -5.61 -9.93 5.64
C GLU A 242 -6.56 -9.19 6.57
N ILE A 243 -6.27 -9.25 7.87
CA ILE A 243 -7.03 -8.50 8.87
C ILE A 243 -6.43 -7.11 8.93
N THR A 244 -7.19 -6.11 8.49
CA THR A 244 -6.69 -4.75 8.47
C THR A 244 -6.60 -4.16 9.86
N HIS A 245 -5.74 -3.14 10.01
CA HIS A 245 -5.64 -2.27 11.18
C HIS A 245 -5.88 -2.98 12.53
N MET A 246 -5.18 -4.11 12.71
CA MET A 246 -5.43 -5.10 13.76
C MET A 246 -5.46 -4.44 15.13
N LYS A 247 -6.52 -4.73 15.88
CA LYS A 247 -6.74 -4.17 17.20
C LYS A 247 -7.60 -5.10 18.06
N VAL A 248 -7.63 -4.77 19.35
CA VAL A 248 -8.56 -5.35 20.33
C VAL A 248 -9.18 -4.18 21.07
N ALA A 249 -10.42 -3.86 20.73
CA ALA A 249 -11.15 -2.73 21.28
C ALA A 249 -11.84 -3.11 22.60
N GLY A 250 -11.85 -2.18 23.55
CA GLY A 250 -12.55 -2.37 24.83
C GLY A 250 -11.68 -2.99 25.92
N PRO A 251 -11.59 -2.36 27.11
CA PRO A 251 -10.80 -2.88 28.25
C PRO A 251 -11.13 -4.30 28.68
N ARG A 252 -12.36 -4.77 28.42
CA ARG A 252 -12.80 -6.15 28.72
C ARG A 252 -12.23 -7.19 27.77
N ASN A 253 -11.76 -6.77 26.60
CA ASN A 253 -11.28 -7.64 25.54
C ASN A 253 -9.75 -7.67 25.45
N TRP A 254 -9.05 -6.68 26.03
CA TRP A 254 -7.59 -6.58 25.98
C TRP A 254 -6.89 -7.88 26.38
N GLY A 255 -5.79 -8.20 25.70
CA GLY A 255 -5.07 -9.46 25.81
C GLY A 255 -5.46 -10.51 24.75
N LYS A 256 -6.60 -10.34 24.07
CA LYS A 256 -7.04 -11.23 22.98
C LYS A 256 -6.15 -11.15 21.73
N SER A 257 -5.22 -10.19 21.63
CA SER A 257 -4.36 -10.04 20.46
C SER A 257 -3.53 -11.30 20.21
N ARG A 258 -3.10 -11.99 21.28
CA ARG A 258 -2.37 -13.26 21.18
C ARG A 258 -3.19 -14.35 20.53
N THR A 259 -4.45 -14.48 20.93
CA THR A 259 -5.38 -15.45 20.32
C THR A 259 -5.59 -15.16 18.83
N MET A 260 -5.67 -13.88 18.43
CA MET A 260 -5.77 -13.52 17.01
C MET A 260 -4.52 -13.95 16.24
N LEU A 261 -3.33 -13.65 16.78
CA LEU A 261 -2.05 -14.01 16.16
C LEU A 261 -1.87 -15.54 16.07
N ASP A 262 -2.24 -16.27 17.12
CA ASP A 262 -2.21 -17.75 17.12
C ASP A 262 -3.09 -18.33 16.00
N LEU A 263 -4.30 -17.79 15.76
CA LEU A 263 -5.18 -18.22 14.68
C LEU A 263 -4.57 -17.95 13.29
N LEU A 264 -3.87 -16.82 13.12
CA LEU A 264 -3.16 -16.50 11.88
C LEU A 264 -1.94 -17.43 11.69
N ASP A 265 -1.21 -17.75 12.76
CA ASP A 265 -0.10 -18.71 12.74
C ASP A 265 -0.56 -20.12 12.36
N GLU A 266 -1.63 -20.62 12.99
CA GLU A 266 -2.27 -21.88 12.63
C GLU A 266 -2.71 -21.88 11.17
N THR A 267 -3.20 -20.74 10.68
CA THR A 267 -3.63 -20.59 9.29
C THR A 267 -2.48 -20.70 8.30
N ARG A 268 -1.35 -20.05 8.61
CA ARG A 268 -0.09 -20.16 7.85
C ARG A 268 0.49 -21.57 7.90
N ALA A 269 0.50 -22.20 9.07
CA ALA A 269 0.98 -23.57 9.25
C ALA A 269 0.16 -24.58 8.43
N ALA A 270 -1.13 -24.32 8.24
CA ALA A 270 -2.02 -25.10 7.36
C ALA A 270 -1.86 -24.77 5.86
N GLY A 271 -0.90 -23.92 5.48
CA GLY A 271 -0.56 -23.61 4.09
C GLY A 271 -1.38 -22.46 3.46
N THR A 272 -2.28 -21.84 4.21
CA THR A 272 -2.97 -20.61 3.75
C THR A 272 -2.20 -19.40 4.24
N HIS A 273 -1.73 -18.56 3.33
CA HIS A 273 -1.08 -17.31 3.77
C HIS A 273 -2.12 -16.39 4.41
N ALA A 274 -1.75 -15.82 5.56
CA ALA A 274 -2.59 -14.95 6.37
C ALA A 274 -1.70 -13.93 7.09
N GLY A 275 -2.20 -12.72 7.26
CA GLY A 275 -1.47 -11.64 7.92
C GLY A 275 -2.43 -10.50 8.27
N GLY A 276 -1.85 -9.33 8.51
CA GLY A 276 -2.61 -8.12 8.75
C GLY A 276 -1.74 -6.89 8.66
N ASP A 277 -2.30 -5.74 8.99
CA ASP A 277 -1.57 -4.50 9.15
C ASP A 277 -1.97 -3.80 10.46
N VAL A 278 -1.17 -2.84 10.92
CA VAL A 278 -1.45 -2.09 12.14
C VAL A 278 -0.91 -0.67 12.05
N TYR A 279 -1.68 0.30 12.54
CA TYR A 279 -1.21 1.66 12.79
C TYR A 279 -0.64 1.80 14.21
N PRO A 280 0.36 2.66 14.44
CA PRO A 280 1.11 2.70 15.70
C PRO A 280 0.47 3.55 16.82
N TYR A 281 -0.85 3.46 16.96
CA TYR A 281 -1.66 4.20 17.93
C TYR A 281 -2.68 3.28 18.62
N THR A 282 -3.06 3.62 19.85
CA THR A 282 -4.10 2.91 20.60
C THR A 282 -5.49 3.51 20.41
N ALA A 283 -5.62 4.58 19.63
CA ALA A 283 -6.91 5.17 19.26
C ALA A 283 -7.23 4.89 17.81
N ALA A 284 -8.51 4.64 17.53
CA ALA A 284 -9.07 4.53 16.20
C ALA A 284 -9.76 5.83 15.78
N ALA A 285 -10.09 5.94 14.50
CA ALA A 285 -10.98 6.97 14.00
C ALA A 285 -11.90 6.42 12.90
N THR A 286 -13.19 6.73 12.98
CA THR A 286 -14.22 6.40 11.98
C THR A 286 -15.47 7.25 12.23
N GLY A 287 -16.53 7.08 11.43
CA GLY A 287 -17.79 7.79 11.61
C GLY A 287 -18.50 7.42 12.92
N LEU A 288 -19.05 8.40 13.63
CA LEU A 288 -19.78 8.20 14.90
C LEU A 288 -21.00 7.26 14.77
N ALA A 289 -21.54 7.14 13.56
CA ALA A 289 -22.62 6.20 13.24
C ALA A 289 -22.21 4.73 13.45
N PHE A 290 -20.92 4.41 13.57
CA PHE A 290 -20.44 3.07 13.89
C PHE A 290 -21.03 2.52 15.20
N TYR A 291 -21.32 3.39 16.18
CA TYR A 291 -21.96 2.97 17.43
C TYR A 291 -23.45 2.64 17.29
N VAL A 292 -24.08 2.96 16.15
CA VAL A 292 -25.52 2.74 15.95
C VAL A 292 -25.77 1.28 15.56
N PRO A 293 -26.68 0.57 16.24
CA PRO A 293 -27.02 -0.81 15.89
C PRO A 293 -27.42 -0.95 14.42
N SER A 294 -26.93 -1.98 13.75
CA SER A 294 -27.15 -2.19 12.32
C SER A 294 -28.64 -2.22 11.93
N TRP A 295 -29.52 -2.82 12.76
CA TRP A 295 -30.96 -2.81 12.51
C TRP A 295 -31.58 -1.41 12.48
N ALA A 296 -31.00 -0.45 13.21
CA ALA A 296 -31.44 0.94 13.19
C ALA A 296 -30.95 1.66 11.92
N GLN A 297 -29.87 1.17 11.30
CA GLN A 297 -29.31 1.68 10.04
C GLN A 297 -29.92 1.03 8.78
N ASP A 298 -30.81 0.05 8.92
CA ASP A 298 -31.47 -0.64 7.79
C ASP A 298 -32.29 0.35 6.93
N GLY A 299 -31.95 0.49 5.65
CA GLY A 299 -32.51 1.51 4.78
C GLY A 299 -31.77 2.86 4.83
N GLY A 300 -30.53 2.86 5.33
CA GLY A 300 -29.60 3.97 5.21
C GLY A 300 -29.81 5.09 6.23
N THR A 301 -29.08 6.17 6.01
CA THR A 301 -29.04 7.33 6.94
C THR A 301 -30.43 7.93 7.15
N THR A 302 -31.25 8.06 6.09
CA THR A 302 -32.60 8.62 6.19
C THR A 302 -33.49 7.77 7.11
N ALA A 303 -33.47 6.45 6.95
CA ALA A 303 -34.25 5.55 7.79
C ALA A 303 -33.74 5.53 9.24
N MET A 304 -32.42 5.57 9.43
CA MET A 304 -31.80 5.70 10.76
C MET A 304 -32.29 6.94 11.51
N LEU A 305 -32.23 8.11 10.88
CA LEU A 305 -32.68 9.36 11.49
C LEU A 305 -34.18 9.36 11.77
N ALA A 306 -34.99 8.75 10.90
CA ALA A 306 -36.42 8.56 11.14
C ALA A 306 -36.69 7.67 12.37
N ARG A 307 -35.91 6.58 12.55
CA ARG A 307 -36.02 5.72 13.74
C ARG A 307 -35.59 6.42 15.02
N PHE A 308 -34.62 7.35 14.96
CA PHE A 308 -34.30 8.18 16.13
C PHE A 308 -35.49 9.04 16.56
N ALA A 309 -36.29 9.54 15.61
CA ALA A 309 -37.47 10.35 15.90
C ALA A 309 -38.68 9.53 16.41
N ASP A 310 -38.67 8.20 16.25
CA ASP A 310 -39.74 7.33 16.71
C ASP A 310 -39.66 7.10 18.24
N PRO A 311 -40.66 7.56 19.02
CA PRO A 311 -40.64 7.42 20.47
C PRO A 311 -40.68 5.96 20.96
N ALA A 312 -41.16 5.02 20.15
CA ALA A 312 -41.19 3.60 20.49
C ALA A 312 -39.81 2.93 20.31
N LEU A 313 -39.00 3.39 19.35
CA LEU A 313 -37.70 2.81 19.03
C LEU A 313 -36.55 3.50 19.78
N ARG A 314 -36.66 4.82 19.99
CA ARG A 314 -35.59 5.65 20.57
C ARG A 314 -35.01 5.11 21.89
N PRO A 315 -35.79 4.63 22.89
CA PRO A 315 -35.21 4.12 24.14
C PRO A 315 -34.35 2.88 23.96
N ARG A 316 -34.69 2.02 22.98
CA ARG A 316 -33.90 0.85 22.65
C ARG A 316 -32.58 1.24 21.98
N ILE A 317 -32.66 2.17 21.01
CA ILE A 317 -31.48 2.67 20.30
C ILE A 317 -30.51 3.35 21.28
N ASP A 318 -31.02 4.21 22.16
CA ASP A 318 -30.22 4.86 23.22
C ASP A 318 -29.47 3.82 24.06
N LYS A 319 -30.20 2.81 24.57
CA LYS A 319 -29.63 1.75 25.40
C LYS A 319 -28.53 0.97 24.67
N GLU A 320 -28.77 0.58 23.42
CA GLU A 320 -27.81 -0.22 22.64
C GLU A 320 -26.56 0.60 22.26
N ILE A 321 -26.71 1.86 21.84
CA ILE A 321 -25.57 2.77 21.61
C ILE A 321 -24.76 2.95 22.90
N THR A 322 -25.45 3.24 24.01
CA THR A 322 -24.80 3.44 25.32
C THR A 322 -24.00 2.20 25.73
N ALA A 323 -24.58 1.00 25.58
CA ALA A 323 -23.90 -0.24 25.91
C ALA A 323 -22.65 -0.45 25.03
N PHE A 324 -22.75 -0.20 23.73
CA PHE A 324 -21.62 -0.39 22.83
C PHE A 324 -20.46 0.58 23.13
N VAL A 325 -20.74 1.88 23.35
CA VAL A 325 -19.70 2.85 23.74
C VAL A 325 -18.98 2.42 25.02
N ILE A 326 -19.71 1.91 26.02
CA ILE A 326 -19.10 1.44 27.27
C ILE A 326 -18.24 0.19 27.04
N ASP A 327 -18.66 -0.75 26.20
CA ASP A 327 -17.84 -1.93 25.89
C ASP A 327 -16.59 -1.57 25.07
N ASP A 328 -16.69 -0.59 24.17
CA ASP A 328 -15.64 -0.21 23.23
C ASP A 328 -14.56 0.70 23.85
N VAL A 329 -14.95 1.75 24.57
CA VAL A 329 -14.00 2.71 25.18
C VAL A 329 -14.02 2.72 26.72
N GLY A 330 -15.05 2.16 27.35
CA GLY A 330 -15.26 2.20 28.80
C GLY A 330 -16.03 3.42 29.29
N THR A 331 -15.68 4.62 28.84
CA THR A 331 -16.28 5.88 29.30
C THR A 331 -16.43 6.90 28.15
N PRO A 332 -17.47 7.75 28.13
CA PRO A 332 -17.76 8.65 27.00
C PRO A 332 -16.78 9.81 26.83
N ASP A 333 -15.90 10.10 27.80
CA ASP A 333 -14.82 11.08 27.68
C ASP A 333 -13.69 10.63 26.73
N LYS A 334 -13.66 9.34 26.38
CA LYS A 334 -12.69 8.75 25.45
C LYS A 334 -13.13 8.75 23.98
N VAL A 335 -14.30 9.32 23.69
CA VAL A 335 -14.77 9.56 22.32
C VAL A 335 -14.80 11.06 22.12
N SER A 336 -13.96 11.57 21.20
CA SER A 336 -13.86 12.98 20.86
C SER A 336 -14.21 13.23 19.39
N LEU A 337 -14.70 14.43 19.09
CA LEU A 337 -15.18 14.83 17.77
C LEU A 337 -14.29 15.94 17.20
N PRO A 338 -13.33 15.63 16.30
CA PRO A 338 -12.38 16.60 15.77
C PRO A 338 -13.04 17.80 15.08
N GLU A 339 -14.12 17.60 14.35
CA GLU A 339 -14.83 18.69 13.67
C GLU A 339 -15.50 19.66 14.64
N LEU A 340 -15.76 19.22 15.88
CA LEU A 340 -16.40 20.00 16.94
C LEU A 340 -15.42 20.44 18.02
N GLY A 341 -14.18 20.71 17.62
CA GLY A 341 -13.15 21.26 18.50
C GLY A 341 -12.64 20.25 19.53
N ASN A 342 -12.59 18.95 19.17
CA ASN A 342 -12.18 17.85 20.03
C ASN A 342 -13.04 17.70 21.31
N LYS A 343 -14.27 18.23 21.31
CA LYS A 343 -15.21 17.98 22.41
C LYS A 343 -15.54 16.49 22.51
N THR A 344 -15.69 16.02 23.74
CA THR A 344 -16.00 14.62 24.05
C THR A 344 -17.50 14.39 24.13
N ILE A 345 -17.95 13.13 23.98
CA ILE A 345 -19.36 12.77 24.17
C ILE A 345 -19.83 13.14 25.59
N ALA A 346 -18.97 12.99 26.61
CA ALA A 346 -19.28 13.41 27.98
C ALA A 346 -19.60 14.92 28.09
N GLN A 347 -18.91 15.78 27.34
CA GLN A 347 -19.19 17.20 27.31
C GLN A 347 -20.53 17.50 26.62
N PHE A 348 -20.85 16.81 25.53
CA PHE A 348 -22.14 16.94 24.86
C PHE A 348 -23.31 16.45 25.72
N MET A 349 -23.11 15.39 26.51
CA MET A 349 -24.11 14.93 27.49
C MET A 349 -24.48 16.06 28.47
N ALA A 350 -23.48 16.76 29.02
CA ALA A 350 -23.70 17.90 29.92
C ALA A 350 -24.36 19.09 29.20
N GLU A 351 -23.91 19.44 27.99
CA GLU A 351 -24.48 20.52 27.18
C GLU A 351 -25.96 20.27 26.82
N TYR A 352 -26.37 19.02 26.72
CA TYR A 352 -27.74 18.62 26.41
C TYR A 352 -28.62 18.38 27.65
N GLY A 353 -28.13 18.71 28.85
CA GLY A 353 -28.88 18.59 30.11
C GLY A 353 -28.72 17.23 30.79
N ASP A 354 -27.49 16.73 30.89
CA ASP A 354 -27.12 15.46 31.52
C ASP A 354 -27.86 14.23 30.95
N VAL A 355 -27.99 14.21 29.63
CA VAL A 355 -28.59 13.07 28.91
C VAL A 355 -27.67 11.86 28.89
N THR A 356 -28.21 10.69 28.51
CA THR A 356 -27.45 9.46 28.30
C THR A 356 -26.49 9.56 27.11
N ILE A 357 -25.53 8.63 27.03
CA ILE A 357 -24.55 8.55 25.93
C ILE A 357 -25.26 8.41 24.58
N GLY A 358 -26.18 7.45 24.49
CA GLY A 358 -26.91 7.18 23.24
C GLY A 358 -27.80 8.35 22.83
N GLU A 359 -28.46 9.02 23.76
CA GLU A 359 -29.22 10.25 23.49
C GLU A 359 -28.32 11.37 22.95
N ALA A 360 -27.14 11.58 23.52
CA ALA A 360 -26.18 12.57 23.01
C ALA A 360 -25.71 12.24 21.59
N ILE A 361 -25.34 10.97 21.33
CA ILE A 361 -24.91 10.52 20.00
C ILE A 361 -26.05 10.64 18.98
N MET A 362 -27.28 10.24 19.30
CA MET A 362 -28.43 10.38 18.39
C MET A 362 -28.68 11.86 18.03
N ARG A 363 -28.56 12.80 18.98
CA ARG A 363 -28.69 14.24 18.71
C ARG A 363 -27.58 14.75 17.81
N LEU A 364 -26.34 14.36 18.08
CA LEU A 364 -25.19 14.74 17.27
C LEU A 364 -25.32 14.23 15.83
N LEU A 365 -25.68 12.97 15.65
CA LEU A 365 -25.91 12.37 14.33
C LEU A 365 -27.09 13.05 13.60
N ALA A 366 -28.19 13.34 14.28
CA ALA A 366 -29.30 14.08 13.68
C ALA A 366 -28.89 15.49 13.23
N ALA A 367 -28.06 16.19 14.02
CA ALA A 367 -27.58 17.53 13.68
C ALA A 367 -26.59 17.54 12.51
N HIS A 368 -25.88 16.45 12.26
CA HIS A 368 -24.83 16.33 11.23
C HIS A 368 -25.21 15.36 10.11
N ASN A 369 -26.50 15.05 9.94
CA ASN A 369 -27.00 14.14 8.92
C ASN A 369 -26.25 12.78 8.87
N GLY A 370 -25.99 12.21 10.05
CA GLY A 370 -25.31 10.93 10.22
C GLY A 370 -23.79 10.96 10.03
N ASN A 371 -23.20 12.08 9.58
CA ASN A 371 -21.80 12.14 9.17
C ASN A 371 -20.96 13.06 10.06
N ILE A 372 -20.25 12.46 11.00
CA ILE A 372 -19.29 13.14 11.87
C ILE A 372 -18.19 12.16 12.27
N LEU A 373 -16.91 12.57 12.15
CA LEU A 373 -15.78 11.74 12.56
C LEU A 373 -15.70 11.68 14.10
N ALA A 374 -15.34 10.50 14.59
CA ALA A 374 -15.01 10.29 15.98
C ALA A 374 -13.60 9.72 16.10
N VAL A 375 -12.86 10.17 17.10
CA VAL A 375 -11.63 9.53 17.59
C VAL A 375 -11.97 8.77 18.87
N MET A 376 -11.62 7.48 18.92
CA MET A 376 -12.04 6.55 19.97
C MET A 376 -10.80 5.91 20.61
N HIS A 377 -10.58 6.16 21.90
CA HIS A 377 -9.44 5.60 22.64
C HIS A 377 -9.74 4.19 23.18
N ILE A 378 -9.58 3.20 22.30
CA ILE A 378 -10.08 1.82 22.46
C ILE A 378 -9.02 0.77 22.84
N GLY A 379 -7.76 1.01 22.46
CA GLY A 379 -6.71 -0.02 22.46
C GLY A 379 -5.79 0.00 23.68
N SER A 380 -5.07 -1.11 23.84
CA SER A 380 -3.99 -1.29 24.82
C SER A 380 -2.61 -1.22 24.15
N GLU A 381 -1.63 -0.61 24.82
CA GLU A 381 -0.22 -0.61 24.37
C GLU A 381 0.38 -2.03 24.35
N ASP A 382 -0.11 -2.94 25.19
CA ASP A 382 0.38 -4.33 25.23
C ASP A 382 -0.11 -5.14 24.02
N ASP A 383 -1.38 -5.00 23.66
CA ASP A 383 -1.94 -5.64 22.46
C ASP A 383 -1.30 -5.05 21.19
N LEU A 384 -1.15 -3.72 21.15
CA LEU A 384 -0.44 -3.03 20.07
C LEU A 384 1.00 -3.54 19.95
N ALA A 385 1.73 -3.69 21.06
CA ALA A 385 3.08 -4.23 21.04
C ALA A 385 3.13 -5.65 20.45
N ASN A 386 2.17 -6.51 20.78
CA ASN A 386 2.08 -7.86 20.21
C ASN A 386 1.96 -7.80 18.67
N PHE A 387 1.04 -7.00 18.13
CA PHE A 387 0.89 -6.81 16.68
C PHE A 387 2.13 -6.19 16.02
N ILE A 388 2.72 -5.18 16.67
CA ILE A 388 3.97 -4.54 16.21
C ILE A 388 5.11 -5.55 16.11
N THR A 389 5.21 -6.51 17.02
CA THR A 389 6.30 -7.51 17.03
C THR A 389 6.05 -8.72 16.13
N ASP A 390 4.82 -8.94 15.66
CA ASP A 390 4.51 -10.08 14.80
C ASP A 390 5.13 -9.90 13.38
N PRO A 391 5.86 -10.90 12.85
CA PRO A 391 6.56 -10.77 11.57
C PRO A 391 5.65 -10.74 10.33
N PHE A 392 4.35 -11.05 10.46
CA PHE A 392 3.38 -11.07 9.37
C PHE A 392 2.34 -9.93 9.46
N VAL A 393 2.53 -9.01 10.39
CA VAL A 393 1.74 -7.78 10.48
C VAL A 393 2.56 -6.64 9.87
N ALA A 394 2.07 -6.03 8.80
CA ALA A 394 2.67 -4.84 8.19
C ALA A 394 2.35 -3.57 8.98
N PHE A 395 3.08 -2.50 8.72
CA PHE A 395 2.66 -1.17 9.16
C PHE A 395 1.79 -0.51 8.10
N SER A 396 0.71 0.12 8.56
CA SER A 396 -0.16 0.99 7.77
C SER A 396 -0.42 2.28 8.54
N SER A 397 -0.99 3.28 7.87
CA SER A 397 -1.44 4.49 8.58
C SER A 397 -2.91 4.46 8.96
N ASP A 398 -3.77 3.80 8.18
CA ASP A 398 -5.23 3.98 8.20
C ASP A 398 -5.65 5.46 8.07
N GLY A 399 -4.75 6.27 7.53
CA GLY A 399 -4.96 7.69 7.29
C GLY A 399 -4.81 7.99 5.81
N GLY A 400 -3.61 7.82 5.27
CA GLY A 400 -3.25 8.24 3.92
C GLY A 400 -3.11 9.76 3.77
N VAL A 401 -2.92 10.22 2.53
CA VAL A 401 -2.81 11.65 2.22
C VAL A 401 -4.04 12.42 2.70
N THR A 402 -3.81 13.49 3.45
CA THR A 402 -4.83 14.49 3.82
C THR A 402 -4.18 15.86 3.96
N GLU A 403 -5.01 16.90 3.88
CA GLU A 403 -4.69 18.26 4.33
C GLU A 403 -5.56 18.71 5.52
N SER A 404 -6.41 17.85 6.06
CA SER A 404 -7.29 18.16 7.18
C SER A 404 -6.51 18.38 8.48
N ALA A 405 -6.93 19.36 9.27
CA ALA A 405 -6.49 19.58 10.64
C ALA A 405 -7.49 19.05 11.69
N GLN A 406 -8.62 18.51 11.24
CA GLN A 406 -9.68 17.94 12.08
C GLN A 406 -9.72 16.44 11.79
N THR A 407 -8.66 15.73 12.19
CA THR A 407 -8.46 14.31 11.88
C THR A 407 -7.62 13.62 12.95
N HIS A 408 -7.42 12.31 12.83
CA HIS A 408 -6.52 11.55 13.68
C HIS A 408 -5.04 11.81 13.31
N PRO A 409 -4.10 11.89 14.28
CA PRO A 409 -2.67 12.15 14.02
C PRO A 409 -1.98 11.09 13.13
N ARG A 410 -2.58 9.91 12.96
CA ARG A 410 -2.06 8.80 12.13
C ARG A 410 -1.83 9.19 10.67
N HIS A 411 -2.57 10.15 10.14
CA HIS A 411 -2.36 10.70 8.79
C HIS A 411 -0.98 11.37 8.60
N TYR A 412 -0.36 11.84 9.68
CA TYR A 412 0.84 12.69 9.61
C TYR A 412 2.07 12.08 10.29
N GLY A 413 1.91 10.99 11.05
CA GLY A 413 2.96 10.50 11.94
C GLY A 413 3.16 9.00 12.02
N SER A 414 2.38 8.15 11.35
CA SER A 414 2.46 6.68 11.53
C SER A 414 3.87 6.11 11.32
N TYR A 415 4.49 6.28 10.16
CA TYR A 415 5.80 5.66 9.90
C TYR A 415 6.93 6.23 10.79
N PRO A 416 7.05 7.56 10.96
CA PRO A 416 8.07 8.14 11.83
C PRO A 416 7.84 7.83 13.31
N ARG A 417 6.60 7.59 13.74
CA ARG A 417 6.29 7.09 15.09
C ARG A 417 6.84 5.68 15.30
N VAL A 418 6.69 4.79 14.33
CA VAL A 418 7.32 3.45 14.42
C VAL A 418 8.84 3.59 14.57
N LEU A 419 9.48 4.35 13.68
CA LEU A 419 10.94 4.47 13.64
C LEU A 419 11.51 5.23 14.85
N GLY A 420 10.81 6.28 15.32
CA GLY A 420 11.22 7.06 16.48
C GLY A 420 10.88 6.39 17.80
N ARG A 421 9.59 6.14 18.04
CA ARG A 421 9.09 5.62 19.32
C ARG A 421 9.35 4.13 19.49
N TYR A 422 8.97 3.30 18.52
CA TYR A 422 8.97 1.84 18.71
C TYR A 422 10.32 1.18 18.39
N VAL A 423 11.09 1.72 17.45
CA VAL A 423 12.45 1.25 17.14
C VAL A 423 13.49 1.93 18.02
N ARG A 424 13.67 3.25 17.90
CA ARG A 424 14.77 3.95 18.59
C ARG A 424 14.57 4.08 20.10
N GLU A 425 13.38 4.48 20.56
CA GLU A 425 13.16 4.79 21.99
C GLU A 425 12.80 3.56 22.82
N ARG A 426 11.91 2.69 22.31
CA ARG A 426 11.45 1.49 23.03
C ARG A 426 12.24 0.21 22.70
N GLY A 427 12.92 0.16 21.56
CA GLY A 427 13.66 -1.03 21.14
C GLY A 427 12.79 -2.28 20.92
N LEU A 428 11.51 -2.13 20.55
CA LEU A 428 10.63 -3.26 20.27
C LEU A 428 10.98 -4.00 18.98
N LEU A 429 11.59 -3.30 18.03
CA LEU A 429 11.98 -3.81 16.73
C LEU A 429 13.41 -3.39 16.39
N SER A 430 14.08 -4.20 15.57
CA SER A 430 15.29 -3.74 14.86
C SER A 430 14.91 -2.77 13.72
N TRP A 431 15.88 -1.99 13.25
CA TRP A 431 15.69 -1.15 12.07
C TRP A 431 15.36 -1.99 10.83
N GLU A 432 16.07 -3.10 10.66
CA GLU A 432 15.88 -4.05 9.58
C GLU A 432 14.44 -4.55 9.51
N GLU A 433 13.88 -4.96 10.65
CA GLU A 433 12.53 -5.51 10.74
C GLU A 433 11.45 -4.44 10.55
N ALA A 434 11.62 -3.25 11.16
CA ALA A 434 10.69 -2.16 10.95
C ALA A 434 10.65 -1.72 9.48
N ILE A 435 11.81 -1.58 8.81
CA ILE A 435 11.89 -1.23 7.39
C ILE A 435 11.26 -2.34 6.54
N ARG A 436 11.52 -3.62 6.83
CA ARG A 436 10.87 -4.74 6.14
C ARG A 436 9.35 -4.66 6.24
N LYS A 437 8.81 -4.37 7.43
CA LYS A 437 7.37 -4.23 7.71
C LYS A 437 6.72 -3.00 7.08
N MET A 438 7.50 -2.05 6.56
CA MET A 438 7.02 -0.85 5.85
C MET A 438 7.27 -0.90 4.34
N THR A 439 8.05 -1.86 3.84
CA THR A 439 8.44 -1.92 2.42
C THR A 439 8.22 -3.31 1.83
N GLY A 440 9.09 -4.27 2.17
CA GLY A 440 9.14 -5.57 1.52
C GLY A 440 7.93 -6.42 1.87
N LEU A 441 7.51 -6.42 3.14
CA LEU A 441 6.34 -7.15 3.61
C LEU A 441 5.03 -6.64 2.94
N PRO A 442 4.67 -5.34 3.01
CA PRO A 442 3.46 -4.86 2.34
C PRO A 442 3.48 -5.08 0.82
N ALA A 443 4.61 -4.83 0.14
CA ALA A 443 4.74 -5.17 -1.29
C ALA A 443 4.47 -6.65 -1.57
N THR A 444 5.03 -7.50 -0.73
CA THR A 444 4.90 -8.96 -0.83
C THR A 444 3.47 -9.44 -0.59
N MET A 445 2.77 -8.83 0.36
CA MET A 445 1.36 -9.12 0.62
C MET A 445 0.56 -8.87 -0.66
N ILE A 446 0.53 -7.64 -1.16
CA ILE A 446 -0.35 -7.31 -2.29
C ILE A 446 0.17 -7.77 -3.67
N GLY A 447 1.33 -8.44 -3.72
CA GLY A 447 1.89 -9.00 -4.96
C GLY A 447 2.66 -7.99 -5.82
N MET A 448 3.16 -6.90 -5.24
CA MET A 448 4.07 -5.97 -5.92
C MET A 448 5.44 -6.62 -6.12
N VAL A 449 5.78 -6.90 -7.38
CA VAL A 449 7.05 -7.56 -7.75
C VAL A 449 8.16 -6.59 -8.15
N ASP A 450 7.83 -5.31 -8.40
CA ASP A 450 8.75 -4.29 -8.90
C ASP A 450 9.03 -3.14 -7.90
N ARG A 451 8.52 -3.27 -6.66
CA ARG A 451 8.64 -2.28 -5.57
C ARG A 451 8.86 -2.98 -4.21
N GLY A 452 9.11 -2.18 -3.17
CA GLY A 452 9.30 -2.66 -1.79
C GLY A 452 10.71 -3.11 -1.45
N TYR A 453 11.61 -3.14 -2.45
CA TYR A 453 13.01 -3.53 -2.30
C TYR A 453 13.97 -2.60 -3.06
N LEU A 454 15.19 -2.43 -2.56
CA LEU A 454 16.28 -1.80 -3.30
C LEU A 454 17.14 -2.88 -3.96
N ALA A 455 16.86 -3.13 -5.25
CA ALA A 455 17.61 -4.07 -6.08
C ALA A 455 17.54 -3.64 -7.55
N GLU A 456 18.49 -4.06 -8.38
CA GLU A 456 18.52 -3.68 -9.79
C GLU A 456 17.22 -4.02 -10.53
N GLY A 457 16.72 -3.08 -11.34
CA GLY A 457 15.49 -3.20 -12.11
C GLY A 457 14.21 -2.82 -11.34
N MET A 458 14.25 -2.71 -10.01
CA MET A 458 13.12 -2.21 -9.22
C MET A 458 12.81 -0.75 -9.56
N ALA A 459 11.56 -0.32 -9.39
CA ALA A 459 11.23 1.09 -9.41
C ALA A 459 12.03 1.84 -8.33
N ALA A 460 12.54 3.02 -8.66
CA ALA A 460 13.35 3.82 -7.75
C ALA A 460 12.49 4.65 -6.79
N ASP A 461 11.70 3.95 -5.98
CA ASP A 461 11.06 4.50 -4.79
C ASP A 461 12.04 4.38 -3.62
N VAL A 462 12.56 5.51 -3.14
CA VAL A 462 13.65 5.53 -2.14
C VAL A 462 13.35 6.58 -1.08
N THR A 463 13.49 6.20 0.19
CA THR A 463 13.40 7.12 1.33
C THR A 463 14.77 7.21 2.00
N VAL A 464 15.21 8.45 2.25
CA VAL A 464 16.45 8.76 2.95
C VAL A 464 16.11 9.55 4.21
N PHE A 465 16.51 9.06 5.38
CA PHE A 465 16.18 9.67 6.66
C PHE A 465 17.31 9.58 7.68
N ASP A 466 17.27 10.49 8.65
CA ASP A 466 18.20 10.52 9.78
C ASP A 466 17.66 9.64 10.91
N PRO A 467 18.33 8.51 11.23
CA PRO A 467 17.86 7.61 12.28
C PRO A 467 17.84 8.25 13.67
N LYS A 468 18.61 9.33 13.90
CA LYS A 468 18.69 10.03 15.18
C LYS A 468 17.52 10.99 15.39
N THR A 469 16.97 11.56 14.32
CA THR A 469 15.97 12.64 14.43
C THR A 469 14.60 12.28 13.89
N ILE A 470 14.44 11.16 13.17
CA ILE A 470 13.13 10.76 12.64
C ILE A 470 12.09 10.61 13.75
N ALA A 471 10.97 11.33 13.62
CA ALA A 471 9.90 11.36 14.62
C ALA A 471 8.60 11.92 14.05
N ASP A 472 7.49 11.43 14.58
CA ASP A 472 6.18 12.06 14.44
C ASP A 472 6.11 13.36 15.26
N LYS A 473 5.35 14.32 14.75
CA LYS A 473 5.01 15.55 15.47
C LYS A 473 3.52 15.68 15.77
N ALA A 474 2.69 14.97 15.01
CA ALA A 474 1.25 14.99 15.15
C ALA A 474 0.79 14.49 16.52
N THR A 475 -0.13 15.23 17.12
CA THR A 475 -0.79 14.91 18.39
C THR A 475 -2.30 14.87 18.19
N PHE A 476 -3.07 14.40 19.18
CA PHE A 476 -4.53 14.43 19.08
C PHE A 476 -5.06 15.87 19.10
N GLU A 477 -4.39 16.75 19.84
CA GLU A 477 -4.73 18.17 19.96
C GLU A 477 -4.36 18.95 18.71
N GLN A 478 -3.24 18.60 18.07
CA GLN A 478 -2.73 19.21 16.84
C GLN A 478 -2.35 18.11 15.84
N PRO A 479 -3.33 17.52 15.13
CA PRO A 479 -3.06 16.38 14.25
C PRO A 479 -2.29 16.78 12.99
N LYS A 480 -2.49 18.00 12.47
CA LYS A 480 -1.76 18.52 11.31
C LYS A 480 -0.38 19.06 11.70
N GLN A 481 0.52 18.15 12.07
CA GLN A 481 1.94 18.45 12.24
C GLN A 481 2.77 17.45 11.44
N TYR A 482 3.47 17.94 10.42
CA TYR A 482 4.29 17.09 9.56
C TYR A 482 5.45 16.47 10.33
N SER A 483 5.77 15.23 9.98
CA SER A 483 6.90 14.50 10.55
C SER A 483 8.25 15.13 10.18
N VAL A 484 9.27 14.81 10.96
CA VAL A 484 10.64 15.31 10.77
C VAL A 484 11.64 14.17 10.58
N GLY A 485 12.84 14.49 10.09
CA GLY A 485 13.96 13.56 9.94
C GLY A 485 14.01 12.80 8.61
N VAL A 486 12.93 12.81 7.82
CA VAL A 486 12.99 12.41 6.40
C VAL A 486 13.63 13.53 5.59
N ARG A 487 14.75 13.23 4.93
CA ARG A 487 15.55 14.22 4.19
C ARG A 487 15.19 14.24 2.72
N TRP A 488 15.16 13.07 2.07
CA TRP A 488 14.80 12.95 0.67
C TRP A 488 13.87 11.78 0.45
N VAL A 489 12.88 11.98 -0.42
CA VAL A 489 12.04 10.92 -0.95
C VAL A 489 12.09 10.98 -2.47
N PHE A 490 12.42 9.87 -3.09
CA PHE A 490 12.35 9.66 -4.53
C PHE A 490 11.15 8.78 -4.81
N VAL A 491 10.32 9.18 -5.77
CA VAL A 491 9.21 8.38 -6.29
C VAL A 491 9.49 8.17 -7.76
N ASN A 492 9.54 6.92 -8.22
CA ASN A 492 9.93 6.57 -9.59
C ASN A 492 11.22 7.30 -10.06
N GLY A 493 12.20 7.39 -9.15
CA GLY A 493 13.51 8.02 -9.38
C GLY A 493 13.54 9.55 -9.43
N ARG A 494 12.40 10.21 -9.23
CA ARG A 494 12.29 11.67 -9.21
C ARG A 494 12.23 12.15 -7.76
N LEU A 495 13.02 13.16 -7.41
CA LEU A 495 13.01 13.76 -6.08
C LEU A 495 11.63 14.39 -5.82
N ALA A 496 10.84 13.78 -4.94
CA ALA A 496 9.47 14.16 -4.59
C ALA A 496 9.41 14.98 -3.28
N LEU A 497 10.33 14.73 -2.35
CA LEU A 497 10.52 15.50 -1.12
C LEU A 497 11.98 15.89 -0.98
N ALA A 498 12.24 17.14 -0.60
CA ALA A 498 13.57 17.62 -0.22
C ALA A 498 13.48 18.45 1.07
N ASP A 499 14.21 18.02 2.10
CA ASP A 499 14.40 18.74 3.36
C ASP A 499 13.06 19.19 4.00
N GLY A 500 12.07 18.29 4.01
CA GLY A 500 10.75 18.51 4.62
C GLY A 500 9.68 19.11 3.70
N GLU A 501 10.03 19.51 2.47
CA GLU A 501 9.09 20.11 1.52
C GLU A 501 8.90 19.29 0.24
N PRO A 502 7.65 19.10 -0.24
CA PRO A 502 7.40 18.48 -1.53
C PRO A 502 7.96 19.34 -2.67
N THR A 503 8.69 18.72 -3.59
CA THR A 503 9.20 19.38 -4.81
C THR A 503 8.10 19.58 -5.86
N ARG A 504 6.95 18.93 -5.67
CA ARG A 504 5.84 18.86 -6.63
C ARG A 504 6.25 18.31 -8.00
N ALA A 505 7.14 17.32 -8.00
CA ALA A 505 7.56 16.65 -9.22
C ALA A 505 6.40 15.93 -9.95
N ALA A 506 5.23 15.72 -9.35
CA ALA A 506 4.17 14.86 -9.90
C ALA A 506 4.76 13.50 -10.32
N ALA A 507 5.45 12.86 -9.38
CA ALA A 507 6.29 11.70 -9.63
C ALA A 507 5.54 10.36 -9.55
N GLY A 508 4.33 10.35 -8.99
CA GLY A 508 3.54 9.16 -8.73
C GLY A 508 2.77 8.63 -9.95
N TYR A 509 2.55 7.31 -9.96
CA TYR A 509 1.73 6.62 -10.96
C TYR A 509 0.46 6.03 -10.35
N ALA A 510 -0.59 5.93 -11.17
CA ALA A 510 -1.74 5.07 -10.89
C ALA A 510 -1.35 3.65 -11.27
N LEU A 511 -0.98 2.86 -10.27
CA LEU A 511 -0.44 1.53 -10.45
C LEU A 511 -1.55 0.56 -10.85
N ARG A 512 -1.23 -0.29 -11.83
CA ARG A 512 -2.10 -1.36 -12.30
C ARG A 512 -1.45 -2.69 -12.02
N ARG A 513 -2.22 -3.59 -11.43
CA ARG A 513 -1.83 -5.00 -11.37
C ARG A 513 -1.95 -5.59 -12.78
N SER A 514 -0.85 -6.07 -13.36
CA SER A 514 -0.91 -6.78 -14.64
C SER A 514 -1.37 -8.23 -14.45
N SER A 515 -1.92 -8.85 -15.49
CA SER A 515 -2.29 -10.27 -15.46
C SER A 515 -1.11 -11.21 -15.24
N GLY A 516 0.11 -10.76 -15.55
CA GLY A 516 1.35 -11.52 -15.36
C GLY A 516 2.02 -11.33 -13.99
N MET A 517 1.47 -10.49 -13.12
CA MET A 517 1.93 -10.36 -11.73
C MET A 517 1.27 -11.46 -10.87
N PRO A 518 2.05 -12.24 -10.12
CA PRO A 518 1.53 -13.23 -9.19
C PRO A 518 1.16 -12.54 -7.87
N THR A 519 0.17 -13.10 -7.21
CA THR A 519 -0.41 -12.64 -5.94
C THR A 519 -0.34 -13.83 -5.02
N ARG A 520 0.83 -13.95 -4.42
CA ARG A 520 1.09 -14.79 -3.26
C ARG A 520 2.21 -14.06 -2.51
N PRO A 521 2.18 -14.06 -1.18
CA PRO A 521 3.36 -13.78 -0.41
C PRO A 521 4.54 -14.57 -0.94
N GLN A 522 5.64 -13.85 -1.07
CA GLN A 522 6.83 -14.21 -1.77
C GLN A 522 7.87 -14.51 -0.70
N ASN A 523 8.52 -15.65 -0.82
CA ASN A 523 9.70 -15.92 -0.04
C ASN A 523 10.87 -15.13 -0.65
N VAL A 524 11.44 -14.25 0.19
CA VAL A 524 12.67 -13.50 -0.09
C VAL A 524 13.82 -13.92 0.84
N GLY A 525 13.65 -15.05 1.54
CA GLY A 525 14.51 -15.58 2.58
C GLY A 525 15.68 -16.44 2.07
N ARG A 526 16.21 -17.29 2.96
CA ARG A 526 17.58 -17.82 2.85
C ARG A 526 17.75 -18.77 1.65
N HIS A 527 18.71 -18.42 0.79
CA HIS A 527 19.22 -19.24 -0.31
C HIS A 527 18.19 -19.66 -1.37
N LEU A 528 17.82 -18.73 -2.23
CA LEU A 528 16.88 -18.97 -3.32
C LEU A 528 17.59 -19.53 -4.55
N LYS A 529 16.94 -20.45 -5.24
CA LYS A 529 17.31 -20.96 -6.56
C LYS A 529 16.07 -21.04 -7.42
N ALA A 530 16.18 -20.61 -8.66
CA ALA A 530 15.12 -20.73 -9.64
C ALA A 530 15.76 -20.92 -11.03
N GLY A 531 15.05 -21.55 -11.95
CA GLY A 531 15.56 -21.75 -13.29
C GLY A 531 14.44 -22.11 -14.24
N VAL A 532 14.61 -21.72 -15.49
CA VAL A 532 13.65 -21.98 -16.54
C VAL A 532 14.36 -22.03 -17.88
N ALA A 533 13.96 -22.94 -18.75
CA ALA A 533 14.38 -22.94 -20.15
C ALA A 533 13.18 -23.42 -20.97
N GLY A 534 12.84 -22.69 -22.03
CA GLY A 534 11.72 -23.07 -22.88
C GLY A 534 11.31 -21.99 -23.86
N VAL A 535 10.22 -22.27 -24.57
CA VAL A 535 9.63 -21.33 -25.52
C VAL A 535 8.33 -20.77 -24.96
N VAL A 536 8.28 -19.45 -24.81
CA VAL A 536 7.09 -18.69 -24.46
C VAL A 536 6.23 -18.54 -25.72
N ARG A 537 5.19 -19.36 -25.81
CA ARG A 537 4.13 -19.24 -26.82
C ARG A 537 3.17 -18.14 -26.38
N PRO A 538 3.09 -17.02 -27.10
CA PRO A 538 2.36 -15.85 -26.66
C PRO A 538 0.86 -16.15 -26.56
N VAL A 539 0.16 -15.50 -25.63
CA VAL A 539 -1.31 -15.48 -25.64
C VAL A 539 -1.78 -14.67 -26.85
N ASP A 540 -1.15 -13.52 -27.10
CA ASP A 540 -1.34 -12.64 -28.26
C ASP A 540 0.02 -12.11 -28.76
N GLY A 541 0.24 -12.06 -30.08
CA GLY A 541 1.46 -11.47 -30.68
C GLY A 541 2.62 -12.44 -30.95
N HIS A 542 3.87 -11.99 -30.76
CA HIS A 542 5.09 -12.75 -31.07
C HIS A 542 5.68 -13.43 -29.83
N GLY A 543 6.13 -14.68 -29.97
CA GLY A 543 6.70 -15.47 -28.87
C GLY A 543 8.14 -15.08 -28.52
N ALA A 544 8.66 -15.74 -27.49
CA ALA A 544 10.07 -15.59 -27.12
C ALA A 544 10.70 -16.91 -26.66
N VAL A 545 11.99 -17.08 -26.91
CA VAL A 545 12.80 -18.11 -26.24
C VAL A 545 13.32 -17.53 -24.95
N LEU A 546 13.09 -18.23 -23.84
CA LEU A 546 13.49 -17.81 -22.50
C LEU A 546 14.44 -18.84 -21.90
N VAL A 547 15.59 -18.37 -21.42
CA VAL A 547 16.51 -19.16 -20.61
C VAL A 547 16.89 -18.33 -19.38
N ALA A 548 16.67 -18.88 -18.19
CA ALA A 548 17.18 -18.32 -16.95
C ALA A 548 17.72 -19.39 -16.01
N ALA A 549 18.84 -19.10 -15.37
CA ALA A 549 19.38 -19.89 -14.27
C ALA A 549 19.77 -18.90 -13.18
N LEU A 550 19.09 -18.99 -12.03
CA LEU A 550 19.10 -17.94 -11.01
C LEU A 550 19.42 -18.52 -9.64
N ARG A 551 20.20 -17.77 -8.87
CA ARG A 551 20.49 -18.07 -7.48
C ARG A 551 20.66 -16.76 -6.71
N GLN A 552 20.04 -16.66 -5.55
CA GLN A 552 20.29 -15.57 -4.61
C GLN A 552 20.72 -16.15 -3.27
N ARG A 553 21.90 -15.74 -2.80
CA ARG A 553 22.38 -16.16 -1.48
C ARG A 553 21.62 -15.41 -0.41
N ASP A 554 21.52 -16.01 0.77
CA ASP A 554 20.98 -15.33 1.94
C ASP A 554 21.69 -14.00 2.20
N GLY A 555 20.93 -12.95 2.51
CA GLY A 555 21.41 -11.59 2.74
C GLY A 555 21.99 -10.83 1.53
N ALA A 556 22.06 -11.46 0.35
CA ALA A 556 22.54 -10.78 -0.85
C ALA A 556 21.49 -9.77 -1.39
N LEU A 557 21.95 -8.59 -1.82
CA LEU A 557 21.11 -7.57 -2.47
C LEU A 557 20.44 -8.10 -3.74
N SER A 558 21.20 -8.90 -4.46
CA SER A 558 20.97 -9.18 -5.88
C SER A 558 21.20 -10.66 -6.16
N ALA A 559 20.42 -11.19 -7.08
CA ALA A 559 20.57 -12.52 -7.61
C ALA A 559 21.81 -12.61 -8.52
N SER A 560 22.18 -13.85 -8.82
CA SER A 560 23.30 -14.21 -9.69
C SER A 560 22.84 -15.24 -10.71
N GLY A 561 23.55 -15.30 -11.84
CA GLY A 561 23.22 -16.17 -12.97
C GLY A 561 22.92 -15.39 -14.23
N THR A 562 22.03 -15.91 -15.08
CA THR A 562 21.72 -15.32 -16.38
C THR A 562 20.23 -15.35 -16.66
N VAL A 563 19.75 -14.33 -17.39
CA VAL A 563 18.46 -14.30 -18.07
C VAL A 563 18.73 -13.92 -19.53
N THR A 564 18.27 -14.74 -20.46
CA THR A 564 18.30 -14.46 -21.89
C THR A 564 16.90 -14.59 -22.45
N VAL A 565 16.46 -13.56 -23.17
CA VAL A 565 15.17 -13.52 -23.86
C VAL A 565 15.43 -13.21 -25.33
N VAL A 566 14.97 -14.09 -26.22
CA VAL A 566 15.03 -13.88 -27.67
C VAL A 566 13.61 -13.73 -28.17
N GLY A 567 13.22 -12.52 -28.57
CA GLY A 567 11.85 -12.21 -28.96
C GLY A 567 11.75 -11.04 -29.93
N PRO A 568 10.57 -10.41 -30.08
CA PRO A 568 10.36 -9.29 -31.01
C PRO A 568 11.26 -8.06 -30.75
N MET A 569 11.78 -7.87 -29.54
CA MET A 569 12.78 -6.84 -29.24
C MET A 569 14.23 -7.21 -29.61
N GLY A 570 14.42 -8.37 -30.25
CA GLY A 570 15.73 -8.98 -30.46
C GLY A 570 16.18 -9.81 -29.26
N VAL A 571 17.49 -9.82 -29.01
CA VAL A 571 18.10 -10.54 -27.88
C VAL A 571 18.30 -9.58 -26.71
N LEU A 572 17.71 -9.92 -25.57
CA LEU A 572 18.00 -9.33 -24.27
C LEU A 572 18.87 -10.32 -23.48
N THR A 573 20.00 -9.85 -22.96
CA THR A 573 20.81 -10.62 -21.98
C THR A 573 20.98 -9.81 -20.72
N SER A 574 20.68 -10.39 -19.56
CA SER A 574 20.90 -9.75 -18.26
C SER A 574 22.36 -9.34 -18.11
N THR A 575 22.61 -8.06 -17.87
CA THR A 575 23.93 -7.55 -17.44
C THR A 575 24.03 -7.48 -15.93
N ARG A 576 22.90 -7.24 -15.26
CA ARG A 576 22.75 -7.28 -13.80
C ARG A 576 21.41 -7.91 -13.46
N LEU A 577 21.37 -8.68 -12.39
CA LEU A 577 20.14 -9.20 -11.80
C LEU A 577 19.90 -8.46 -10.50
N GLY A 578 18.64 -8.19 -10.19
CA GLY A 578 18.19 -7.63 -8.93
C GLY A 578 17.59 -8.71 -8.07
N ARG A 579 16.37 -8.51 -7.57
CA ARG A 579 15.79 -9.37 -6.54
C ARG A 579 15.13 -10.60 -7.16
N LEU A 580 15.56 -11.79 -6.74
CA LEU A 580 14.83 -13.04 -6.93
C LEU A 580 13.82 -13.20 -5.79
N GLN A 581 12.56 -13.44 -6.15
CA GLN A 581 11.47 -13.69 -5.23
C GLN A 581 10.80 -14.99 -5.68
N THR A 582 10.46 -15.87 -4.74
CA THR A 582 9.96 -17.22 -5.06
C THR A 582 8.78 -17.57 -4.19
N ALA A 583 7.82 -18.35 -4.69
CA ALA A 583 6.90 -19.10 -3.85
C ALA A 583 6.68 -20.48 -4.46
N ASP A 584 5.81 -21.28 -3.85
CA ASP A 584 5.48 -22.59 -4.40
C ASP A 584 4.86 -22.45 -5.81
N GLY A 585 5.50 -23.12 -6.78
CA GLY A 585 5.12 -23.10 -8.19
C GLY A 585 5.35 -21.78 -8.95
N TRP A 586 6.08 -20.79 -8.43
CA TRP A 586 6.41 -19.60 -9.22
C TRP A 586 7.65 -18.84 -8.71
N PHE A 587 8.28 -18.06 -9.61
CA PHE A 587 9.33 -17.11 -9.24
C PHE A 587 9.26 -15.83 -10.07
N THR A 588 9.85 -14.75 -9.54
CA THR A 588 10.10 -13.52 -10.31
C THR A 588 11.51 -13.00 -10.05
N VAL A 589 12.09 -12.32 -11.04
CA VAL A 589 13.37 -11.65 -10.91
C VAL A 589 13.35 -10.30 -11.62
N THR A 590 13.85 -9.26 -10.96
CA THR A 590 14.14 -7.97 -11.61
C THR A 590 15.57 -7.94 -12.12
N GLY A 591 15.88 -7.03 -13.04
CA GLY A 591 17.27 -6.81 -13.44
C GLY A 591 17.44 -5.73 -14.49
N ILE A 592 18.69 -5.57 -14.94
CA ILE A 592 19.05 -4.75 -16.09
C ILE A 592 19.56 -5.68 -17.18
N GLY A 593 18.98 -5.58 -18.39
CA GLY A 593 19.39 -6.35 -19.55
C GLY A 593 19.88 -5.44 -20.67
N ARG A 594 20.81 -5.96 -21.46
CA ARG A 594 21.32 -5.30 -22.67
C ARG A 594 20.65 -5.89 -23.90
N LEU A 595 20.15 -5.00 -24.76
CA LEU A 595 19.59 -5.33 -26.07
C LEU A 595 20.70 -5.40 -27.12
N ALA A 596 20.41 -6.02 -28.28
CA ALA A 596 21.36 -6.16 -29.39
C ALA A 596 21.90 -4.80 -29.92
N ASN A 597 21.14 -3.72 -29.77
CA ASN A 597 21.56 -2.36 -30.13
C ASN A 597 22.49 -1.70 -29.08
N GLY A 598 22.90 -2.43 -28.04
CA GLY A 598 23.77 -1.96 -26.96
C GLY A 598 23.06 -1.19 -25.85
N SER A 599 21.77 -0.86 -25.99
CA SER A 599 21.01 -0.16 -24.95
C SER A 599 20.69 -1.07 -23.76
N GLU A 600 20.73 -0.51 -22.56
CA GLU A 600 20.31 -1.21 -21.34
C GLU A 600 18.88 -0.81 -20.95
N ARG A 601 18.11 -1.79 -20.44
CA ARG A 601 16.72 -1.64 -20.00
C ARG A 601 16.49 -2.44 -18.72
N ALA A 602 15.68 -1.88 -17.83
CA ALA A 602 15.17 -2.64 -16.70
C ALA A 602 14.17 -3.69 -17.19
N PHE A 603 14.16 -4.84 -16.52
CA PHE A 603 13.22 -5.92 -16.79
C PHE A 603 12.72 -6.58 -15.52
N THR A 604 11.54 -7.18 -15.64
CA THR A 604 10.99 -8.15 -14.69
C THR A 604 10.64 -9.41 -15.46
N LEU A 605 11.13 -10.56 -14.98
CA LEU A 605 10.74 -11.88 -15.47
C LEU A 605 9.96 -12.58 -14.38
N THR A 606 8.73 -12.98 -14.67
CA THR A 606 7.92 -13.84 -13.80
C THR A 606 7.65 -15.16 -14.52
N VAL A 607 7.78 -16.28 -13.80
CA VAL A 607 7.32 -17.60 -14.24
C VAL A 607 6.37 -18.14 -13.19
N ASP A 608 5.14 -18.49 -13.60
CA ASP A 608 4.10 -19.03 -12.72
C ASP A 608 3.55 -20.34 -13.29
N GLU A 609 3.77 -21.44 -12.59
CA GLU A 609 3.33 -22.79 -12.95
C GLU A 609 1.83 -23.02 -12.67
N HIS A 610 1.23 -22.14 -11.87
CA HIS A 610 -0.14 -22.26 -11.39
C HIS A 610 -0.96 -21.01 -11.67
N ASP A 611 -0.60 -20.22 -12.68
CA ASP A 611 -1.35 -19.04 -13.10
C ASP A 611 -2.80 -19.47 -13.42
N PRO A 612 -3.79 -19.08 -12.60
CA PRO A 612 -5.16 -19.54 -12.76
C PRO A 612 -5.87 -18.82 -13.91
N LEU A 613 -5.29 -17.76 -14.47
CA LEU A 613 -5.75 -17.17 -15.72
C LEU A 613 -5.27 -17.99 -16.92
N ALA A 614 -4.42 -19.02 -16.72
CA ALA A 614 -3.85 -19.88 -17.76
C ALA A 614 -4.71 -21.09 -18.08
N ARG A 615 -4.44 -21.71 -19.23
CA ARG A 615 -5.02 -23.02 -19.54
C ARG A 615 -4.53 -24.03 -18.49
N PRO A 616 -5.38 -24.93 -17.98
CA PRO A 616 -4.95 -25.94 -17.01
C PRO A 616 -3.71 -26.71 -17.48
N GLY A 617 -2.71 -26.83 -16.60
CA GLY A 617 -1.44 -27.52 -16.89
C GLY A 617 -0.41 -26.70 -17.68
N GLN A 618 -0.69 -25.44 -18.02
CA GLN A 618 0.24 -24.57 -18.75
C GLN A 618 0.99 -23.64 -17.78
N ARG A 619 2.31 -23.78 -17.72
CA ARG A 619 3.19 -22.79 -17.07
C ARG A 619 3.15 -21.48 -17.84
N ARG A 620 3.18 -20.34 -17.17
CA ARG A 620 3.25 -19.02 -17.81
C ARG A 620 4.57 -18.34 -17.55
N ALA A 621 5.00 -17.55 -18.53
CA ALA A 621 6.10 -16.61 -18.37
C ALA A 621 5.65 -15.21 -18.81
N THR A 622 6.03 -14.22 -18.01
CA THR A 622 5.86 -12.80 -18.28
C THR A 622 7.23 -12.16 -18.29
N VAL A 623 7.61 -11.54 -19.40
CA VAL A 623 8.79 -10.67 -19.47
C VAL A 623 8.29 -9.26 -19.70
N GLN A 624 8.46 -8.40 -18.71
CA GLN A 624 8.18 -6.98 -18.80
C GLN A 624 9.50 -6.23 -18.97
N LEU A 625 9.63 -5.49 -20.06
CA LEU A 625 10.73 -4.59 -20.31
C LEU A 625 10.24 -3.15 -20.21
N ASP A 626 10.95 -2.32 -19.45
CA ASP A 626 10.53 -0.96 -19.19
C ASP A 626 10.37 -0.13 -20.49
N GLY A 627 9.24 0.56 -20.61
CA GLY A 627 8.88 1.35 -21.80
C GLY A 627 8.59 0.55 -23.08
N THR A 628 8.37 -0.77 -23.01
CA THR A 628 8.09 -1.61 -24.18
C THR A 628 6.98 -2.65 -23.92
N THR A 629 6.62 -3.43 -24.95
CA THR A 629 5.56 -4.45 -24.88
C THR A 629 5.92 -5.59 -23.93
N VAL A 630 4.94 -6.03 -23.15
CA VAL A 630 5.02 -7.22 -22.30
C VAL A 630 4.99 -8.48 -23.16
N ILE A 631 5.99 -9.36 -23.04
CA ILE A 631 5.89 -10.72 -23.58
C ILE A 631 5.15 -11.55 -22.54
N TYR A 632 4.01 -12.09 -22.92
CA TYR A 632 3.17 -12.89 -22.03
C TYR A 632 2.67 -14.13 -22.76
N GLY A 633 2.93 -15.30 -22.18
CA GLY A 633 2.61 -16.54 -22.86
C GLY A 633 2.78 -17.79 -22.03
N GLY A 634 2.32 -18.90 -22.60
CA GLY A 634 2.56 -20.22 -22.05
C GLY A 634 3.97 -20.69 -22.36
N LEU A 635 4.66 -21.16 -21.33
CA LEU A 635 6.00 -21.69 -21.40
C LEU A 635 5.96 -23.21 -21.63
N VAL A 636 6.49 -23.65 -22.77
CA VAL A 636 6.63 -25.07 -23.15
C VAL A 636 8.07 -25.51 -23.04
#